data_AF-A0A950S746-F1
#
_entry.id   AF-A0A950S746-F1
#
_cell.length_a   1.000
_cell.length_b   1.000
_cell.length_c   1.000
_cell.angle_alpha   90.00
_cell.angle_beta   90.00
_cell.angle_gamma   90.00
#
_symmetry.space_group_name_H-M   'P 1'
#
loop_
_entity.id
_entity.type
_entity.pdbx_description
1 polymer ?
#
loop_
_entity_poly.entity_id
_entity_poly.type
_entity_poly.pdbx_seq_one_letter_code
_entity_poly.pdbx_strand_id
1 'polypeptide(L)'
;MATRAKASSKKEPPLDVAGIVLHTDPDVYLTALPGRWLLKHSTPSWRITDPQKGFQRIVKTDRAKEIARTVLEPNRTFPNAITLATTAKSFRGEEGRLRFPQKPKFLVVDGQHRLWAQNYSTVEALYPCVIHMSRTEEDMAALFLEINDNQRRVPSSLRWDLVRLVRSEDHSMILTVDIVLALATRSDSPFESVGIDLTGEKKDVTIKQGSLAPEIKTLVSRQLKKKVDADFEDYVGLFIRFFVAIRSLDPEGWGNPQSPFYKARVLRALIRVLSDLLEKTPMQNLSAEKLRAHLSKIDKSTLSEENVRKIQGSAGVQDLYALMKKQVLGA
;
A
#
# COMPACT_ATOMS: atom_id res chain seq x y z
N MET A 1 -8.99 -0.65 -53.13
CA MET A 1 -8.16 0.08 -52.15
C MET A 1 -8.95 1.30 -51.68
N ALA A 2 -9.58 1.22 -50.50
CA ALA A 2 -10.30 2.35 -49.90
C ALA A 2 -9.39 3.05 -48.90
N THR A 3 -8.96 4.26 -49.23
CA THR A 3 -8.08 5.10 -48.42
C THR A 3 -8.84 5.59 -47.19
N ARG A 4 -8.53 5.00 -46.02
CA ARG A 4 -9.09 5.40 -44.73
C ARG A 4 -8.50 6.77 -44.35
N ALA A 5 -9.30 7.82 -44.45
CA ALA A 5 -8.90 9.15 -44.00
C ALA A 5 -8.55 9.10 -42.50
N LYS A 6 -7.30 9.44 -42.15
CA LYS A 6 -6.88 9.69 -40.77
C LYS A 6 -7.67 10.89 -40.25
N ALA A 7 -8.50 10.67 -39.24
CA ALA A 7 -9.11 11.76 -38.48
C ALA A 7 -7.99 12.62 -37.89
N SER A 8 -7.87 13.85 -38.39
CA SER A 8 -7.01 14.89 -37.85
C SER A 8 -7.44 15.18 -36.41
N SER A 9 -6.60 14.83 -35.42
CA SER A 9 -6.82 15.25 -34.04
C SER A 9 -6.68 16.77 -33.98
N LYS A 10 -7.80 17.50 -33.86
CA LYS A 10 -7.77 18.95 -33.58
C LYS A 10 -6.85 19.19 -32.38
N LYS A 11 -5.77 19.96 -32.58
CA LYS A 11 -4.84 20.33 -31.49
C LYS A 11 -5.60 21.22 -30.50
N GLU A 12 -5.72 20.78 -29.25
CA GLU A 12 -6.33 21.55 -28.17
C GLU A 12 -5.39 22.74 -27.85
N PRO A 13 -5.91 23.97 -27.69
CA PRO A 13 -5.09 25.14 -27.42
C PRO A 13 -4.44 25.05 -26.03
N PRO A 14 -3.28 25.70 -25.81
CA PRO A 14 -2.67 25.80 -24.48
C PRO A 14 -3.65 26.49 -23.51
N LEU A 15 -3.73 25.99 -22.28
CA LEU A 15 -4.59 26.54 -21.24
C LEU A 15 -3.82 27.61 -20.45
N ASP A 16 -4.43 28.77 -20.28
CA ASP A 16 -3.88 29.90 -19.55
C ASP A 16 -4.86 30.34 -18.45
N VAL A 17 -4.44 30.24 -17.19
CA VAL A 17 -5.28 30.50 -16.01
C VAL A 17 -4.56 31.38 -14.99
N ALA A 18 -5.31 32.14 -14.19
CA ALA A 18 -4.73 32.81 -13.03
C ALA A 18 -4.18 31.79 -12.03
N GLY A 19 -3.06 32.10 -11.40
CA GLY A 19 -2.49 31.25 -10.37
C GLY A 19 -1.59 32.02 -9.40
N ILE A 20 -1.44 31.47 -8.20
CA ILE A 20 -0.60 32.04 -7.15
C ILE A 20 0.59 31.12 -6.96
N VAL A 21 1.79 31.70 -6.92
CA VAL A 21 2.99 30.98 -6.52
C VAL A 21 3.03 30.92 -5.00
N LEU A 22 2.83 29.73 -4.44
CA LEU A 22 2.85 29.47 -3.00
C LEU A 22 4.27 29.28 -2.47
N HIS A 23 5.15 28.72 -3.29
CA HIS A 23 6.54 28.44 -2.95
C HIS A 23 7.40 28.55 -4.20
N THR A 24 8.67 28.94 -4.04
CA THR A 24 9.68 28.95 -5.11
C THR A 24 10.84 28.09 -4.67
N ASP A 25 11.18 27.07 -5.47
CA ASP A 25 12.21 26.05 -5.24
C ASP A 25 11.86 24.84 -4.33
N PRO A 26 11.23 23.77 -4.88
CA PRO A 26 10.57 23.76 -6.17
C PRO A 26 9.29 24.59 -6.14
N ASP A 27 8.87 25.04 -7.33
CA ASP A 27 7.66 25.84 -7.47
C ASP A 27 6.42 25.05 -6.99
N VAL A 28 5.56 25.72 -6.22
CA VAL A 28 4.23 25.21 -5.87
C VAL A 28 3.20 26.25 -6.26
N TYR A 29 2.18 25.85 -7.02
CA TYR A 29 1.14 26.75 -7.48
C TYR A 29 -0.23 26.44 -6.88
N LEU A 30 -1.02 27.47 -6.61
CA LEU A 30 -2.45 27.37 -6.39
C LEU A 30 -3.19 27.93 -7.61
N THR A 31 -4.10 27.15 -8.18
CA THR A 31 -4.93 27.57 -9.31
C THR A 31 -6.26 26.84 -9.31
N ALA A 32 -7.14 27.16 -10.25
CA ALA A 32 -8.43 26.52 -10.41
C ALA A 32 -8.53 25.94 -11.84
N LEU A 33 -8.80 24.64 -11.95
CA LEU A 33 -8.79 23.93 -13.24
C LEU A 33 -10.15 23.29 -13.53
N PRO A 34 -10.63 23.31 -14.80
CA PRO A 34 -11.84 22.59 -15.18
C PRO A 34 -11.67 21.08 -15.00
N GLY A 35 -12.64 20.41 -14.38
CA GLY A 35 -12.58 18.99 -14.08
C GLY A 35 -12.36 18.09 -15.29
N ARG A 36 -13.08 18.32 -16.40
CA ARG A 36 -12.91 17.53 -17.64
C ARG A 36 -11.55 17.75 -18.27
N TRP A 37 -11.04 18.98 -18.24
CA TRP A 37 -9.69 19.26 -18.72
C TRP A 37 -8.66 18.53 -17.85
N LEU A 38 -8.80 18.62 -16.52
CA LEU A 38 -7.88 17.96 -15.59
C LEU A 38 -7.95 16.42 -15.70
N LEU A 39 -9.12 15.82 -15.92
CA LEU A 39 -9.28 14.38 -16.17
C LEU A 39 -8.51 13.91 -17.41
N LYS A 40 -8.51 14.68 -18.51
CA LYS A 40 -7.76 14.34 -19.72
C LYS A 40 -6.25 14.45 -19.54
N HIS A 41 -5.80 15.31 -18.64
CA HIS A 41 -4.40 15.65 -18.41
C HIS A 41 -3.82 15.03 -17.13
N SER A 42 -4.64 14.29 -16.39
CA SER A 42 -4.20 13.48 -15.27
C SER A 42 -4.09 12.04 -15.73
N THR A 43 -2.90 11.47 -15.56
CA THR A 43 -2.74 10.04 -15.72
C THR A 43 -2.93 9.39 -14.36
N PRO A 44 -3.86 8.44 -14.25
CA PRO A 44 -3.76 7.56 -13.11
C PRO A 44 -2.57 6.61 -13.33
N SER A 45 -1.57 6.67 -12.46
CA SER A 45 -0.62 5.57 -12.32
C SER A 45 -1.28 4.48 -11.47
N TRP A 46 -2.30 3.82 -12.04
CA TRP A 46 -2.96 2.72 -11.34
C TRP A 46 -1.99 1.56 -11.19
N ARG A 47 -1.87 1.06 -9.97
CA ARG A 47 -0.99 -0.07 -9.66
C ARG A 47 -1.43 -1.40 -10.30
N ILE A 48 -2.71 -1.51 -10.68
CA ILE A 48 -3.22 -2.66 -11.44
C ILE A 48 -2.61 -2.75 -12.85
N THR A 49 -2.32 -1.60 -13.47
CA THR A 49 -1.75 -1.56 -14.83
C THR A 49 -0.23 -1.72 -14.81
N ASP A 50 0.45 -1.29 -13.75
CA ASP A 50 1.88 -1.52 -13.54
C ASP A 50 2.18 -1.66 -12.03
N PRO A 51 2.31 -2.90 -11.51
CA PRO A 51 2.62 -3.16 -10.10
C PRO A 51 3.98 -2.65 -9.64
N GLN A 52 4.90 -2.36 -10.57
CA GLN A 52 6.25 -1.86 -10.28
C GLN A 52 6.33 -0.33 -10.25
N LYS A 53 5.36 0.41 -10.82
CA LYS A 53 5.39 1.89 -10.92
C LYS A 53 4.15 2.62 -10.40
N GLY A 54 3.00 1.96 -10.31
CA GLY A 54 1.77 2.60 -9.84
C GLY A 54 1.67 2.67 -8.32
N PHE A 55 1.23 3.80 -7.77
CA PHE A 55 1.09 3.99 -6.32
C PHE A 55 -0.25 4.60 -5.87
N GLN A 56 -1.14 4.93 -6.80
CA GLN A 56 -2.47 5.46 -6.48
C GLN A 56 -3.46 4.35 -6.10
N ARG A 57 -4.38 4.64 -5.15
CA ARG A 57 -5.45 3.71 -4.74
C ARG A 57 -6.48 3.55 -5.85
N ILE A 58 -7.14 2.41 -5.99
CA ILE A 58 -8.28 2.30 -6.92
C ILE A 58 -9.39 3.29 -6.53
N VAL A 59 -9.89 4.08 -7.50
CA VAL A 59 -11.10 4.89 -7.28
C VAL A 59 -12.30 3.98 -7.12
N LYS A 60 -12.96 4.06 -5.97
CA LYS A 60 -14.24 3.38 -5.75
C LYS A 60 -15.33 4.12 -6.51
N THR A 61 -15.90 3.47 -7.53
CA THR A 61 -16.97 4.02 -8.37
C THR A 61 -18.16 4.53 -7.54
N ASP A 62 -18.60 3.78 -6.54
CA ASP A 62 -19.74 4.20 -5.70
C ASP A 62 -19.47 5.50 -4.97
N ARG A 63 -18.24 5.68 -4.46
CA ARG A 63 -17.85 6.92 -3.79
C ARG A 63 -17.79 8.10 -4.75
N ALA A 64 -17.31 7.90 -5.99
CA ALA A 64 -17.31 8.95 -7.00
C ALA A 64 -18.73 9.36 -7.42
N LYS A 65 -19.64 8.39 -7.59
CA LYS A 65 -21.07 8.64 -7.87
C LYS A 65 -21.76 9.40 -6.73
N GLU A 66 -21.48 9.02 -5.48
CA GLU A 66 -22.01 9.71 -4.31
C GLU A 66 -21.54 11.17 -4.27
N ILE A 67 -20.26 11.44 -4.53
CA ILE A 67 -19.71 12.79 -4.61
C ILE A 67 -20.38 13.59 -5.73
N ALA A 68 -20.56 12.99 -6.91
CA ALA A 68 -21.24 13.65 -8.02
C ALA A 68 -22.64 14.13 -7.62
N ARG A 69 -23.44 13.26 -7.00
CA ARG A 69 -24.80 13.58 -6.53
C ARG A 69 -24.86 14.61 -5.43
N THR A 70 -23.93 14.56 -4.49
CA THR A 70 -23.99 15.38 -3.26
C THR A 70 -23.28 16.72 -3.38
N VAL A 71 -22.34 16.85 -4.33
CA VAL A 71 -21.51 18.05 -4.50
C VAL A 71 -21.69 18.67 -5.88
N LEU A 72 -21.53 17.89 -6.96
CA LEU A 72 -21.53 18.44 -8.32
C LEU A 72 -22.94 18.81 -8.79
N GLU A 73 -23.91 17.90 -8.66
CA GLU A 73 -25.30 18.13 -9.08
C GLU A 73 -25.95 19.33 -8.37
N PRO A 74 -25.77 19.54 -7.04
CA PRO A 74 -26.29 20.72 -6.36
C PRO A 74 -25.40 21.96 -6.53
N ASN A 75 -24.39 21.91 -7.41
CA ASN A 75 -23.42 22.98 -7.69
C ASN A 75 -22.70 23.53 -6.45
N ARG A 76 -22.33 22.64 -5.53
CA ARG A 76 -21.55 22.96 -4.32
C ARG A 76 -20.06 22.95 -4.63
N THR A 77 -19.32 23.80 -3.91
CA THR A 77 -17.87 23.88 -4.05
C THR A 77 -17.16 22.82 -3.20
N PHE A 78 -16.09 22.24 -3.72
CA PHE A 78 -15.21 21.39 -2.91
C PHE A 78 -14.42 22.24 -1.91
N PRO A 79 -14.43 21.90 -0.62
CA PRO A 79 -13.72 22.69 0.40
C PRO A 79 -12.20 22.52 0.32
N ASN A 80 -11.71 21.41 -0.24
CA ASN A 80 -10.29 21.06 -0.27
C ASN A 80 -9.79 20.99 -1.72
N ALA A 81 -8.57 21.45 -1.93
CA ALA A 81 -7.90 21.37 -3.22
C ALA A 81 -7.62 19.92 -3.66
N ILE A 82 -7.47 19.73 -4.97
CA ILE A 82 -6.84 18.55 -5.57
C ILE A 82 -5.34 18.77 -5.54
N THR A 83 -4.59 17.83 -4.96
CA THR A 83 -3.13 17.91 -4.98
C THR A 83 -2.61 17.22 -6.22
N LEU A 84 -1.87 17.96 -7.03
CA LEU A 84 -1.26 17.52 -8.27
C LEU A 84 0.26 17.57 -8.15
N ALA A 85 0.95 16.66 -8.83
CA ALA A 85 2.39 16.72 -9.00
C ALA A 85 2.78 16.47 -10.46
N THR A 86 3.92 17.02 -10.88
CA THR A 86 4.44 16.85 -12.23
C THR A 86 5.97 16.90 -12.25
N THR A 87 6.57 16.29 -13.28
CA THR A 87 8.01 16.37 -13.55
C THR A 87 8.39 17.67 -14.25
N ALA A 88 7.42 18.46 -14.72
CA ALA A 88 7.68 19.75 -15.33
C ALA A 88 8.32 20.72 -14.33
N LYS A 89 9.27 21.54 -14.81
CA LYS A 89 10.03 22.47 -13.96
C LYS A 89 9.21 23.66 -13.45
N SER A 90 8.39 24.22 -14.34
CA SER A 90 7.59 25.41 -14.06
C SER A 90 6.46 25.53 -15.09
N PHE A 91 5.34 26.13 -14.68
CA PHE A 91 4.25 26.55 -15.56
C PHE A 91 4.01 28.06 -15.45
N ARG A 92 4.97 28.81 -14.88
CA ARG A 92 4.84 30.25 -14.71
C ARG A 92 4.73 30.94 -16.07
N GLY A 93 3.65 31.68 -16.26
CA GLY A 93 3.45 32.61 -17.36
C GLY A 93 3.72 34.04 -16.94
N GLU A 94 3.28 34.98 -17.77
CA GLU A 94 3.36 36.41 -17.49
C GLU A 94 2.20 36.85 -16.58
N GLU A 95 2.36 37.99 -15.90
CA GLU A 95 1.27 38.67 -15.15
C GLU A 95 0.54 37.81 -14.09
N GLY A 96 1.24 36.91 -13.40
CA GLY A 96 0.61 36.05 -12.37
C GLY A 96 -0.30 34.96 -12.93
N ARG A 97 -0.07 34.59 -14.20
CA ARG A 97 -0.80 33.50 -14.87
C ARG A 97 0.06 32.25 -14.94
N LEU A 98 -0.59 31.09 -15.02
CA LEU A 98 0.02 29.81 -15.30
C LEU A 98 -0.30 29.41 -16.73
N ARG A 99 0.73 29.08 -17.49
CA ARG A 99 0.62 28.65 -18.88
C ARG A 99 0.97 27.18 -19.00
N PHE A 100 -0.03 26.36 -19.25
CA PHE A 100 0.15 24.94 -19.46
C PHE A 100 0.53 24.64 -20.92
N PRO A 101 1.43 23.67 -21.17
CA PRO A 101 1.67 23.17 -22.52
C PRO A 101 0.39 22.53 -23.10
N GLN A 102 0.43 22.07 -24.36
CA GLN A 102 -0.74 21.43 -24.97
C GLN A 102 -1.12 20.08 -24.32
N LYS A 103 -0.16 19.40 -23.71
CA LYS A 103 -0.36 18.08 -23.09
C LYS A 103 0.41 17.98 -21.76
N PRO A 104 0.08 18.81 -20.75
CA PRO A 104 0.64 18.63 -19.44
C PRO A 104 0.23 17.27 -18.91
N LYS A 105 1.11 16.66 -18.14
CA LYS A 105 0.82 15.44 -17.42
C LYS A 105 0.90 15.73 -15.93
N PHE A 106 -0.21 15.46 -15.27
CA PHE A 106 -0.30 15.53 -13.82
C PHE A 106 -0.50 14.14 -13.25
N LEU A 107 0.14 13.93 -12.13
CA LEU A 107 -0.24 12.89 -11.21
C LEU A 107 -1.16 13.48 -10.14
N VAL A 108 -2.30 12.84 -9.90
CA VAL A 108 -3.21 13.20 -8.81
C VAL A 108 -2.71 12.53 -7.53
N VAL A 109 -2.15 13.33 -6.62
CA VAL A 109 -1.61 12.87 -5.34
C VAL A 109 -2.71 12.74 -4.29
N ASP A 110 -3.63 13.70 -4.24
CA ASP A 110 -4.85 13.61 -3.42
C ASP A 110 -6.07 14.15 -4.17
N GLY A 111 -7.24 13.61 -3.84
CA GLY A 111 -8.51 14.04 -4.43
C GLY A 111 -8.96 13.25 -5.65
N GLN A 112 -8.32 12.10 -5.94
CA GLN A 112 -8.69 11.20 -7.04
C GLN A 112 -10.20 10.92 -7.15
N HIS A 113 -10.91 10.64 -6.04
CA HIS A 113 -12.35 10.37 -6.05
C HIS A 113 -13.18 11.62 -6.38
N ARG A 114 -12.70 12.80 -5.96
CA ARG A 114 -13.35 14.10 -6.22
C ARG A 114 -13.22 14.47 -7.69
N LEU A 115 -12.03 14.30 -8.26
CA LEU A 115 -11.82 14.51 -9.69
C LEU A 115 -12.59 13.48 -10.53
N TRP A 116 -12.57 12.21 -10.14
CA TRP A 116 -13.27 11.14 -10.86
C TRP A 116 -14.80 11.29 -10.83
N ALA A 117 -15.37 11.97 -9.83
CA ALA A 117 -16.79 12.30 -9.78
C ALA A 117 -17.26 13.11 -11.00
N GLN A 118 -16.37 13.87 -11.66
CA GLN A 118 -16.67 14.61 -12.88
C GLN A 118 -17.11 13.69 -14.04
N ASN A 119 -16.72 12.41 -14.04
CA ASN A 119 -17.21 11.44 -15.03
C ASN A 119 -18.70 11.05 -14.83
N TYR A 120 -19.27 11.35 -13.67
CA TYR A 120 -20.63 10.98 -13.29
C TYR A 120 -21.57 12.19 -13.14
N SER A 121 -21.12 13.38 -13.53
CA SER A 121 -21.94 14.60 -13.53
C SER A 121 -21.87 15.29 -14.88
N THR A 122 -22.98 15.88 -15.30
CA THR A 122 -23.04 16.75 -16.48
C THR A 122 -22.57 18.17 -16.17
N VAL A 123 -22.58 18.56 -14.89
CA VAL A 123 -22.10 19.86 -14.39
C VAL A 123 -20.57 19.90 -14.44
N GLU A 124 -20.00 20.92 -15.07
CA GLU A 124 -18.56 21.15 -15.07
C GLU A 124 -18.12 21.88 -13.80
N ALA A 125 -17.42 21.19 -12.90
CA ALA A 125 -16.84 21.83 -11.73
C ALA A 125 -15.46 22.43 -12.03
N LEU A 126 -15.20 23.55 -11.37
CA LEU A 126 -13.89 24.16 -11.27
C LEU A 126 -13.22 23.67 -9.97
N TYR A 127 -12.10 22.98 -10.09
CA TYR A 127 -11.41 22.36 -8.96
C TYR A 127 -10.28 23.27 -8.47
N PRO A 128 -10.26 23.69 -7.18
CA PRO A 128 -9.06 24.28 -6.61
C PRO A 128 -7.95 23.23 -6.64
N CYS A 129 -6.76 23.63 -7.08
CA CYS A 129 -5.65 22.72 -7.36
C CYS A 129 -4.36 23.29 -6.76
N VAL A 130 -3.64 22.46 -6.02
CA VAL A 130 -2.26 22.74 -5.58
C VAL A 130 -1.33 21.88 -6.43
N ILE A 131 -0.41 22.50 -7.17
CA ILE A 131 0.46 21.83 -8.13
C ILE A 131 1.90 21.89 -7.64
N HIS A 132 2.48 20.74 -7.32
CA HIS A 132 3.89 20.58 -6.99
C HIS A 132 4.70 20.33 -8.26
N MET A 133 5.64 21.23 -8.55
CA MET A 133 6.52 21.14 -9.71
C MET A 133 7.78 20.34 -9.40
N SER A 134 8.50 19.94 -10.46
CA SER A 134 9.83 19.32 -10.38
C SER A 134 9.90 18.08 -9.47
N ARG A 135 8.90 17.21 -9.49
CA ARG A 135 8.88 15.98 -8.68
C ARG A 135 9.23 14.76 -9.52
N THR A 136 10.13 13.91 -9.04
CA THR A 136 10.35 12.57 -9.61
C THR A 136 9.22 11.61 -9.22
N GLU A 137 9.18 10.40 -9.78
CA GLU A 137 8.17 9.40 -9.37
C GLU A 137 8.29 9.05 -7.88
N GLU A 138 9.52 8.99 -7.36
CA GLU A 138 9.82 8.75 -5.95
C GLU A 138 9.32 9.90 -5.06
N ASP A 139 9.60 11.16 -5.43
CA ASP A 139 9.10 12.34 -4.71
C ASP A 139 7.57 12.37 -4.66
N MET A 140 6.93 12.02 -5.78
CA MET A 140 5.47 11.99 -5.86
C MET A 140 4.87 10.89 -4.97
N ALA A 141 5.53 9.73 -4.88
CA ALA A 141 5.12 8.65 -3.97
C ALA A 141 5.34 9.04 -2.49
N ALA A 142 6.43 9.75 -2.18
CA ALA A 142 6.68 10.29 -0.84
C ALA A 142 5.61 11.32 -0.43
N LEU A 143 5.30 12.27 -1.31
CA LEU A 143 4.25 13.27 -1.09
C LEU A 143 2.87 12.63 -0.91
N PHE A 144 2.58 11.55 -1.66
CA PHE A 144 1.36 10.77 -1.49
C PHE A 144 1.27 10.16 -0.08
N LEU A 145 2.35 9.55 0.40
CA LEU A 145 2.41 8.98 1.74
C LEU A 145 2.19 10.04 2.82
N GLU A 146 2.90 11.17 2.73
CA GLU A 146 2.85 12.25 3.71
C GLU A 146 1.42 12.83 3.86
N ILE A 147 0.78 13.19 2.75
CA ILE A 147 -0.57 13.77 2.76
C ILE A 147 -1.59 12.79 3.36
N ASN A 148 -1.48 11.51 2.98
CA ASN A 148 -2.44 10.52 3.43
C ASN A 148 -2.20 10.04 4.87
N ASP A 149 -0.97 10.04 5.38
CA ASP A 149 -0.71 9.73 6.80
C ASP A 149 -1.35 10.80 7.72
N ASN A 150 -1.36 12.07 7.28
CA ASN A 150 -1.89 13.21 8.05
C ASN A 150 -3.41 13.41 7.93
N GLN A 151 -4.04 13.09 6.78
CA GLN A 151 -5.47 13.40 6.55
C GLN A 151 -6.41 12.18 6.61
N ARG A 152 -5.99 11.01 6.12
CA ARG A 152 -6.78 9.76 6.18
C ARG A 152 -5.89 8.53 5.93
N ARG A 153 -5.50 7.85 7.03
CA ARG A 153 -4.54 6.72 7.04
C ARG A 153 -4.62 5.84 5.79
N VAL A 154 -3.49 5.73 5.09
CA VAL A 154 -3.29 4.77 4.01
C VAL A 154 -3.54 3.35 4.53
N PRO A 155 -4.22 2.46 3.77
CA PRO A 155 -4.25 1.05 4.11
C PRO A 155 -2.83 0.55 4.35
N SER A 156 -2.60 -0.18 5.45
CA SER A 156 -1.24 -0.55 5.87
C SER A 156 -0.47 -1.28 4.77
N SER A 157 -1.09 -2.20 4.03
CA SER A 157 -0.43 -2.89 2.90
C SER A 157 0.12 -1.94 1.86
N LEU A 158 -0.65 -0.93 1.48
CA LEU A 158 -0.21 0.06 0.49
C LEU A 158 0.96 0.87 1.04
N ARG A 159 0.94 1.28 2.31
CA ARG A 159 2.10 1.96 2.93
C ARG A 159 3.37 1.13 2.82
N TRP A 160 3.31 -0.15 3.17
CA TRP A 160 4.43 -1.07 3.06
C TRP A 160 4.91 -1.24 1.62
N ASP A 161 3.99 -1.26 0.67
CA ASP A 161 4.41 -1.41 -0.70
C ASP A 161 5.19 -0.19 -1.22
N LEU A 162 4.72 1.01 -0.88
CA LEU A 162 5.34 2.26 -1.31
C LEU A 162 6.75 2.46 -0.74
N VAL A 163 7.11 1.76 0.34
CA VAL A 163 8.50 1.73 0.85
C VAL A 163 9.47 1.26 -0.23
N ARG A 164 9.09 0.32 -1.12
CA ARG A 164 9.96 -0.15 -2.21
C ARG A 164 10.23 0.91 -3.26
N LEU A 165 9.27 1.81 -3.50
CA LEU A 165 9.38 2.91 -4.44
C LEU A 165 10.15 4.10 -3.84
N VAL A 166 9.82 4.48 -2.61
CA VAL A 166 10.42 5.65 -1.94
C VAL A 166 11.82 5.36 -1.38
N ARG A 167 12.27 4.09 -1.40
CA ARG A 167 13.59 3.65 -0.91
C ARG A 167 13.92 4.27 0.45
N SER A 168 13.08 3.97 1.43
CA SER A 168 13.22 4.49 2.80
C SER A 168 14.62 4.26 3.37
N GLU A 169 15.16 5.24 4.10
CA GLU A 169 16.44 5.12 4.82
C GLU A 169 16.43 4.02 5.89
N ASP A 170 15.25 3.57 6.33
CA ASP A 170 15.12 2.45 7.27
C ASP A 170 15.34 1.12 6.55
N HIS A 171 16.58 0.63 6.62
CA HIS A 171 16.99 -0.65 6.05
C HIS A 171 16.10 -1.82 6.48
N SER A 172 15.58 -1.81 7.72
CA SER A 172 14.69 -2.87 8.21
C SER A 172 13.33 -2.86 7.50
N MET A 173 12.85 -1.68 7.07
CA MET A 173 11.62 -1.59 6.28
C MET A 173 11.84 -2.13 4.87
N ILE A 174 12.94 -1.76 4.20
CA ILE A 174 13.26 -2.29 2.86
C ILE A 174 13.33 -3.81 2.91
N LEU A 175 14.14 -4.35 3.82
CA LEU A 175 14.34 -5.80 3.94
C LEU A 175 13.01 -6.52 4.23
N THR A 176 12.15 -5.94 5.06
CA THR A 176 10.83 -6.50 5.36
C THR A 176 9.95 -6.63 4.12
N VAL A 177 9.87 -5.59 3.28
CA VAL A 177 8.98 -5.63 2.12
C VAL A 177 9.53 -6.59 1.06
N ASP A 178 10.85 -6.67 0.91
CA ASP A 178 11.48 -7.64 0.03
C ASP A 178 11.25 -9.08 0.54
N ILE A 179 11.30 -9.33 1.85
CA ILE A 179 10.95 -10.64 2.44
C ILE A 179 9.48 -10.98 2.16
N VAL A 180 8.55 -10.05 2.36
CA VAL A 180 7.12 -10.30 2.10
C VAL A 180 6.86 -10.55 0.62
N LEU A 181 7.55 -9.84 -0.28
CA LEU A 181 7.49 -10.09 -1.72
C LEU A 181 7.99 -11.50 -2.04
N ALA A 182 9.17 -11.89 -1.50
CA ALA A 182 9.72 -13.22 -1.70
C ALA A 182 8.78 -14.33 -1.17
N LEU A 183 8.15 -14.12 -0.01
CA LEU A 183 7.12 -15.02 0.49
C LEU A 183 5.92 -15.10 -0.46
N ALA A 184 5.55 -14.00 -1.13
CA ALA A 184 4.41 -13.99 -2.04
C ALA A 184 4.71 -14.63 -3.41
N THR A 185 5.97 -14.68 -3.86
CA THR A 185 6.32 -15.01 -5.24
C THR A 185 7.22 -16.22 -5.44
N ARG A 186 8.02 -16.62 -4.44
CA ARG A 186 8.92 -17.77 -4.60
C ARG A 186 8.15 -19.09 -4.59
N SER A 187 8.56 -20.02 -5.45
CA SER A 187 7.93 -21.35 -5.59
C SER A 187 8.09 -22.26 -4.38
N ASP A 188 9.12 -22.03 -3.55
CA ASP A 188 9.34 -22.75 -2.30
C ASP A 188 8.53 -22.18 -1.12
N SER A 189 7.83 -21.05 -1.33
CA SER A 189 6.98 -20.45 -0.30
C SER A 189 5.62 -21.15 -0.22
N PRO A 190 5.09 -21.43 0.99
CA PRO A 190 3.74 -21.95 1.14
C PRO A 190 2.66 -20.94 0.71
N PHE A 191 3.00 -19.66 0.50
CA PHE A 191 2.05 -18.65 0.03
C PHE A 191 1.94 -18.54 -1.49
N GLU A 192 2.77 -19.23 -2.28
CA GLU A 192 2.76 -19.11 -3.75
C GLU A 192 1.37 -19.46 -4.34
N SER A 193 0.75 -20.54 -3.85
CA SER A 193 -0.55 -21.00 -4.32
C SER A 193 -1.77 -20.25 -3.76
N VAL A 194 -1.64 -19.60 -2.60
CA VAL A 194 -2.76 -18.96 -1.87
C VAL A 194 -2.69 -17.43 -1.88
N GLY A 195 -1.52 -16.87 -2.18
CA GLY A 195 -1.25 -15.45 -2.34
C GLY A 195 -1.08 -14.66 -1.04
N ILE A 196 -0.36 -13.54 -1.15
CA ILE A 196 -0.36 -12.43 -0.19
C ILE A 196 -0.81 -11.17 -0.94
N ASP A 197 -1.78 -10.44 -0.38
CA ASP A 197 -2.24 -9.18 -0.94
C ASP A 197 -1.26 -8.06 -0.55
N LEU A 198 -0.29 -7.82 -1.45
CA LEU A 198 0.72 -6.78 -1.32
C LEU A 198 0.13 -5.36 -1.34
N THR A 199 -1.06 -5.16 -1.94
CA THR A 199 -1.66 -3.83 -2.12
C THR A 199 -2.73 -3.53 -1.07
N GLY A 200 -3.41 -4.57 -0.58
CA GLY A 200 -4.56 -4.46 0.30
C GLY A 200 -5.90 -4.31 -0.43
N GLU A 201 -5.87 -4.28 -1.76
CA GLU A 201 -7.02 -4.03 -2.64
C GLU A 201 -7.63 -5.32 -3.23
N LYS A 202 -6.95 -6.47 -3.12
CA LYS A 202 -7.49 -7.75 -3.61
C LYS A 202 -8.50 -8.29 -2.58
N LYS A 203 -9.76 -8.43 -2.99
CA LYS A 203 -10.83 -8.90 -2.09
C LYS A 203 -10.73 -10.39 -1.77
N ASP A 204 -10.24 -11.18 -2.73
CA ASP A 204 -10.24 -12.65 -2.65
C ASP A 204 -9.01 -13.22 -1.91
N VAL A 205 -8.01 -12.37 -1.62
CA VAL A 205 -6.80 -12.78 -0.92
C VAL A 205 -6.89 -12.38 0.56
N THR A 206 -6.87 -13.39 1.42
CA THR A 206 -7.15 -13.22 2.86
C THR A 206 -5.99 -12.57 3.61
N ILE A 207 -4.77 -13.03 3.35
CA ILE A 207 -3.57 -12.52 4.02
C ILE A 207 -3.05 -11.29 3.28
N LYS A 208 -2.99 -10.17 3.99
CA LYS A 208 -2.50 -8.90 3.45
C LYS A 208 -1.09 -8.61 3.94
N GLN A 209 -0.27 -7.96 3.12
CA GLN A 209 1.08 -7.51 3.49
C GLN A 209 1.07 -6.70 4.79
N GLY A 210 0.12 -5.78 4.94
CA GLY A 210 -0.04 -4.98 6.17
C GLY A 210 -0.37 -5.78 7.43
N SER A 211 -0.66 -7.08 7.31
CA SER A 211 -0.79 -7.99 8.46
C SER A 211 0.56 -8.52 8.90
N LEU A 212 1.39 -9.01 7.98
CA LEU A 212 2.65 -9.69 8.29
C LEU A 212 3.82 -8.71 8.45
N ALA A 213 3.91 -7.71 7.58
CA ALA A 213 5.06 -6.79 7.51
C ALA A 213 5.39 -6.09 8.84
N PRO A 214 4.42 -5.62 9.66
CA PRO A 214 4.76 -5.03 10.96
C PRO A 214 5.51 -5.97 11.89
N GLU A 215 5.08 -7.23 11.99
CA GLU A 215 5.69 -8.20 12.90
C GLU A 215 7.04 -8.69 12.35
N ILE A 216 7.15 -8.87 11.03
CA ILE A 216 8.42 -9.18 10.35
C ILE A 216 9.43 -8.05 10.56
N LYS A 217 9.02 -6.78 10.40
CA LYS A 217 9.90 -5.62 10.67
C LYS A 217 10.39 -5.63 12.10
N THR A 218 9.51 -5.82 13.08
CA THR A 218 9.92 -5.87 14.49
C THR A 218 10.97 -6.95 14.74
N LEU A 219 10.80 -8.14 14.15
CA LEU A 219 11.78 -9.23 14.24
C LEU A 219 13.11 -8.83 13.57
N VAL A 220 13.06 -8.39 12.31
CA VAL A 220 14.23 -7.97 11.52
C VAL A 220 14.99 -6.84 12.19
N SER A 221 14.32 -5.76 12.60
CA SER A 221 14.94 -4.64 13.30
C SER A 221 15.63 -5.09 14.59
N ARG A 222 15.08 -6.08 15.32
CA ARG A 222 15.70 -6.62 16.54
C ARG A 222 16.97 -7.40 16.22
N GLN A 223 16.99 -8.20 15.15
CA GLN A 223 18.16 -8.97 14.73
C GLN A 223 19.27 -8.05 14.17
N LEU A 224 18.92 -7.04 13.37
CA LEU A 224 19.86 -6.03 12.89
C LEU A 224 20.51 -5.25 14.04
N LYS A 225 19.73 -4.87 15.08
CA LYS A 225 20.27 -4.22 16.29
C LYS A 225 21.25 -5.12 17.06
N LYS A 226 21.01 -6.44 17.06
CA LYS A 226 21.90 -7.43 17.65
C LYS A 226 23.15 -7.70 16.79
N LYS A 227 23.29 -7.05 15.63
CA LYS A 227 24.36 -7.26 14.64
C LYS A 227 24.52 -8.74 14.26
N VAL A 228 23.39 -9.44 14.14
CA VAL A 228 23.40 -10.81 13.62
C VAL A 228 23.84 -10.74 12.17
N ASP A 229 24.88 -11.51 11.84
CA ASP A 229 25.33 -11.70 10.47
C ASP A 229 24.34 -12.63 9.76
N ALA A 230 23.31 -12.02 9.18
CA ALA A 230 22.25 -12.69 8.43
C ALA A 230 21.89 -11.81 7.24
N ASP A 231 21.90 -12.40 6.05
CA ASP A 231 21.55 -11.72 4.82
C ASP A 231 20.06 -11.89 4.48
N PHE A 232 19.65 -11.35 3.34
CA PHE A 232 18.28 -11.46 2.85
C PHE A 232 17.80 -12.92 2.70
N GLU A 233 18.63 -13.82 2.19
CA GLU A 233 18.28 -15.22 1.96
C GLU A 233 18.16 -15.99 3.28
N ASP A 234 18.95 -15.65 4.30
CA ASP A 234 18.79 -16.19 5.65
C ASP A 234 17.39 -15.89 6.21
N TYR A 235 16.96 -14.62 6.16
CA TYR A 235 15.64 -14.22 6.65
C TYR A 235 14.52 -14.88 5.84
N VAL A 236 14.61 -14.86 4.50
CA VAL A 236 13.62 -15.50 3.63
C VAL A 236 13.53 -17.00 3.93
N GLY A 237 14.67 -17.68 4.03
CA GLY A 237 14.74 -19.09 4.38
C GLY A 237 14.12 -19.39 5.74
N LEU A 238 14.37 -18.55 6.76
CA LEU A 238 13.74 -18.69 8.08
C LEU A 238 12.21 -18.61 7.97
N PHE A 239 11.68 -17.57 7.32
CA PHE A 239 10.24 -17.39 7.22
C PHE A 239 9.59 -18.49 6.39
N ILE A 240 10.21 -18.96 5.31
CA ILE A 240 9.72 -20.11 4.54
C ILE A 240 9.66 -21.36 5.42
N ARG A 241 10.75 -21.73 6.11
CA ARG A 241 10.77 -22.88 7.04
C ARG A 241 9.71 -22.74 8.12
N PHE A 242 9.51 -21.53 8.63
CA PHE A 242 8.51 -21.24 9.64
C PHE A 242 7.07 -21.41 9.14
N PHE A 243 6.73 -20.85 7.99
CA PHE A 243 5.38 -20.99 7.44
C PHE A 243 5.11 -22.41 6.90
N VAL A 244 6.14 -23.13 6.43
CA VAL A 244 6.05 -24.56 6.14
C VAL A 244 5.71 -25.35 7.41
N ALA A 245 6.37 -25.04 8.53
CA ALA A 245 6.05 -25.65 9.82
C ALA A 245 4.59 -25.36 10.23
N ILE A 246 4.10 -24.14 10.08
CA ILE A 246 2.70 -23.78 10.37
C ILE A 246 1.72 -24.54 9.46
N ARG A 247 1.94 -24.50 8.13
CA ARG A 247 1.11 -25.23 7.15
C ARG A 247 1.03 -26.71 7.49
N SER A 248 2.13 -27.30 7.93
CA SER A 248 2.18 -28.72 8.26
C SER A 248 1.28 -29.09 9.48
N LEU A 249 0.96 -28.16 10.37
CA LEU A 249 0.06 -28.40 11.52
C LEU A 249 -1.41 -28.51 11.10
N ASP A 250 -1.79 -27.88 9.99
CA ASP A 250 -3.13 -27.89 9.41
C ASP A 250 -3.07 -27.79 7.88
N PRO A 251 -2.67 -28.88 7.18
CA PRO A 251 -2.42 -28.83 5.73
C PRO A 251 -3.65 -28.49 4.90
N GLU A 252 -4.82 -29.02 5.29
CA GLU A 252 -6.11 -28.79 4.62
C GLU A 252 -6.66 -27.39 4.88
N GLY A 253 -6.30 -26.79 6.02
CA GLY A 253 -6.71 -25.43 6.37
C GLY A 253 -5.88 -24.32 5.70
N TRP A 254 -4.73 -24.63 5.11
CA TRP A 254 -3.88 -23.60 4.51
C TRP A 254 -4.53 -22.98 3.27
N GLY A 255 -4.70 -21.66 3.25
CA GLY A 255 -5.49 -20.95 2.23
C GLY A 255 -6.96 -20.77 2.59
N ASN A 256 -7.48 -21.49 3.59
CA ASN A 256 -8.86 -21.36 4.04
C ASN A 256 -8.98 -20.23 5.09
N PRO A 257 -9.76 -19.16 4.84
CA PRO A 257 -9.94 -18.06 5.80
C PRO A 257 -10.53 -18.49 7.15
N GLN A 258 -11.21 -19.65 7.18
CA GLN A 258 -11.81 -20.21 8.39
C GLN A 258 -10.84 -21.04 9.22
N SER A 259 -9.74 -21.52 8.62
CA SER A 259 -8.72 -22.28 9.35
C SER A 259 -8.09 -21.43 10.45
N PRO A 260 -7.96 -21.93 11.68
CA PRO A 260 -7.33 -21.19 12.77
C PRO A 260 -5.89 -20.76 12.46
N PHE A 261 -5.09 -21.63 11.85
CA PHE A 261 -3.68 -21.37 11.56
C PHE A 261 -3.48 -20.43 10.36
N TYR A 262 -4.48 -20.27 9.51
CA TYR A 262 -4.41 -19.36 8.36
C TYR A 262 -5.01 -17.97 8.64
N LYS A 263 -5.40 -17.66 9.89
CA LYS A 263 -5.91 -16.33 10.26
C LYS A 263 -4.77 -15.33 10.44
N ALA A 264 -4.90 -14.15 9.84
CA ALA A 264 -3.90 -13.08 9.91
C ALA A 264 -3.45 -12.75 11.35
N ARG A 265 -4.39 -12.69 12.30
CA ARG A 265 -4.08 -12.46 13.73
C ARG A 265 -3.23 -13.57 14.38
N VAL A 266 -3.47 -14.82 13.99
CA VAL A 266 -2.73 -15.99 14.49
C VAL A 266 -1.33 -16.00 13.90
N LEU A 267 -1.19 -15.80 12.59
CA LEU A 267 0.12 -15.68 11.94
C LEU A 267 0.97 -14.56 12.55
N ARG A 268 0.35 -13.41 12.87
CA ARG A 268 1.04 -12.30 13.56
C ARG A 268 1.56 -12.68 14.94
N ALA A 269 0.72 -13.32 15.76
CA ALA A 269 1.12 -13.80 17.08
C ALA A 269 2.25 -14.84 16.99
N LEU A 270 2.15 -15.75 16.02
CA LEU A 270 3.17 -16.76 15.75
C LEU A 270 4.52 -16.14 15.34
N ILE A 271 4.55 -15.07 14.52
CA ILE A 271 5.80 -14.36 14.20
C ILE A 271 6.47 -13.78 15.46
N ARG A 272 5.69 -13.31 16.44
CA ARG A 272 6.25 -12.88 17.74
C ARG A 272 6.86 -14.04 18.52
N VAL A 273 6.21 -15.21 18.51
CA VAL A 273 6.78 -16.44 19.09
C VAL A 273 8.07 -16.85 18.38
N LEU A 274 8.13 -16.72 17.04
CA LEU A 274 9.36 -16.93 16.28
C LEU A 274 10.48 -15.97 16.73
N SER A 275 10.15 -14.70 16.97
CA SER A 275 11.12 -13.75 17.52
C SER A 275 11.66 -14.17 18.88
N ASP A 276 10.85 -14.80 19.74
CA ASP A 276 11.30 -15.32 21.03
C ASP A 276 12.16 -16.60 20.88
N LEU A 277 11.82 -17.47 19.92
CA LEU A 277 12.63 -18.65 19.59
C LEU A 277 14.04 -18.27 19.10
N LEU A 278 14.14 -17.21 18.30
CA LEU A 278 15.43 -16.66 17.85
C LEU A 278 16.30 -16.12 18.99
N GLU A 279 15.75 -15.86 20.17
CA GLU A 279 16.56 -15.47 21.34
C GLU A 279 17.27 -16.66 21.98
N LYS A 280 16.72 -17.87 21.77
CA LYS A 280 17.22 -19.11 22.36
C LYS A 280 17.97 -19.98 21.35
N THR A 281 17.76 -19.77 20.06
CA THR A 281 18.30 -20.62 19.02
C THR A 281 18.66 -19.80 17.78
N PRO A 282 19.90 -19.91 17.27
CA PRO A 282 20.30 -19.25 16.03
C PRO A 282 19.40 -19.60 14.85
N MET A 283 19.23 -18.65 13.93
CA MET A 283 18.35 -18.79 12.76
C MET A 283 18.65 -20.03 11.92
N GLN A 284 19.93 -20.34 11.74
CA GLN A 284 20.41 -21.49 10.95
C GLN A 284 20.01 -22.83 11.60
N ASN A 285 19.83 -22.83 12.92
CA ASN A 285 19.51 -24.03 13.69
C ASN A 285 17.99 -24.28 13.82
N LEU A 286 17.15 -23.35 13.34
CA LEU A 286 15.69 -23.48 13.30
C LEU A 286 15.23 -24.13 11.99
N SER A 287 15.33 -25.46 11.91
CA SER A 287 14.75 -26.24 10.83
C SER A 287 13.21 -26.26 10.89
N ALA A 288 12.54 -26.56 9.77
CA ALA A 288 11.09 -26.68 9.74
C ALA A 288 10.57 -27.74 10.73
N GLU A 289 11.29 -28.84 10.92
CA GLU A 289 10.96 -29.89 11.89
C GLU A 289 11.05 -29.38 13.34
N LYS A 290 12.12 -28.67 13.69
CA LYS A 290 12.27 -28.07 15.03
C LYS A 290 11.19 -27.02 15.30
N LEU A 291 10.92 -26.17 14.31
CA LEU A 291 9.83 -25.19 14.40
C LEU A 291 8.49 -25.89 14.58
N ARG A 292 8.20 -26.95 13.81
CA ARG A 292 6.98 -27.75 13.96
C ARG A 292 6.90 -28.37 15.36
N ALA A 293 7.98 -28.92 15.90
CA ALA A 293 8.02 -29.50 17.24
C ALA A 293 7.74 -28.48 18.36
N HIS A 294 8.14 -27.22 18.16
CA HIS A 294 7.76 -26.12 19.05
C HIS A 294 6.29 -25.74 18.89
N LEU A 295 5.84 -25.55 17.65
CA LEU A 295 4.49 -25.05 17.34
C LEU A 295 3.38 -26.09 17.55
N SER A 296 3.70 -27.39 17.51
CA SER A 296 2.73 -28.48 17.77
C SER A 296 2.22 -28.52 19.20
N LYS A 297 2.91 -27.83 20.13
CA LYS A 297 2.47 -27.64 21.52
C LYS A 297 1.28 -26.70 21.63
N ILE A 298 0.95 -25.96 20.57
CA ILE A 298 -0.16 -25.02 20.57
C ILE A 298 -1.48 -25.79 20.53
N ASP A 299 -2.32 -25.57 21.54
CA ASP A 299 -3.65 -26.18 21.59
C ASP A 299 -4.58 -25.53 20.56
N LYS A 300 -4.94 -26.28 19.52
CA LYS A 300 -5.82 -25.82 18.43
C LYS A 300 -7.18 -25.31 18.94
N SER A 301 -7.71 -25.87 20.03
CA SER A 301 -9.01 -25.48 20.58
C SER A 301 -9.00 -24.03 21.07
N THR A 302 -7.84 -23.54 21.51
CA THR A 302 -7.66 -22.15 21.97
C THR A 302 -7.66 -21.14 20.82
N LEU A 303 -7.52 -21.61 19.57
CA LEU A 303 -7.52 -20.79 18.36
C LEU A 303 -8.91 -20.70 17.69
N SER A 304 -9.94 -21.29 18.30
CA SER A 304 -11.32 -21.30 17.76
C SER A 304 -11.89 -19.90 17.60
N GLU A 305 -12.83 -19.71 16.66
CA GLU A 305 -13.45 -18.39 16.44
C GLU A 305 -14.04 -17.79 17.71
N GLU A 306 -14.70 -18.62 18.51
CA GLU A 306 -15.33 -18.21 19.76
C GLU A 306 -14.30 -17.73 20.78
N ASN A 307 -13.23 -18.51 20.99
CA ASN A 307 -12.18 -18.17 21.93
C ASN A 307 -11.42 -16.93 21.48
N VAL A 308 -11.14 -16.78 20.19
CA VAL A 308 -10.42 -15.60 19.70
C VAL A 308 -11.33 -14.37 19.57
N ARG A 309 -12.66 -14.52 19.46
CA ARG A 309 -13.62 -13.40 19.56
C ARG A 309 -13.77 -12.89 20.99
N LYS A 310 -13.62 -13.75 22.01
CA LYS A 310 -13.61 -13.33 23.43
C LYS A 310 -12.44 -12.39 23.76
N ILE A 311 -11.37 -12.40 22.94
CA ILE A 311 -10.13 -11.64 23.12
C ILE A 311 -10.17 -10.30 22.33
N GLN A 312 -11.33 -9.65 22.16
CA GLN A 312 -11.44 -8.51 21.24
C GLN A 312 -10.78 -7.20 21.73
N GLY A 313 -9.80 -6.71 20.95
CA GLY A 313 -9.13 -5.41 21.08
C GLY A 313 -7.77 -5.40 20.35
N SER A 314 -7.02 -4.30 20.38
CA SER A 314 -5.57 -4.31 20.04
C SER A 314 -4.77 -5.28 20.94
N ALA A 315 -5.35 -5.64 22.09
CA ALA A 315 -4.95 -6.73 22.97
C ALA A 315 -5.03 -8.12 22.32
N GLY A 316 -5.88 -8.35 21.31
CA GLY A 316 -6.13 -9.68 20.75
C GLY A 316 -4.92 -10.39 20.16
N VAL A 317 -4.02 -9.68 19.48
CA VAL A 317 -2.75 -10.27 19.00
C VAL A 317 -1.78 -10.49 20.16
N GLN A 318 -1.77 -9.60 21.14
CA GLN A 318 -0.89 -9.70 22.31
C GLN A 318 -1.28 -10.87 23.21
N ASP A 319 -2.57 -11.09 23.42
CA ASP A 319 -3.09 -12.18 24.23
C ASP A 319 -2.90 -13.54 23.54
N LEU A 320 -3.17 -13.61 22.22
CA LEU A 320 -2.81 -14.78 21.41
C LEU A 320 -1.31 -15.07 21.49
N TYR A 321 -0.49 -14.04 21.37
CA TYR A 321 0.95 -14.16 21.51
C TYR A 321 1.33 -14.69 22.90
N ALA A 322 0.81 -14.12 23.99
CA ALA A 322 1.11 -14.56 25.35
C ALA A 322 0.71 -16.02 25.58
N LEU A 323 -0.47 -16.41 25.09
CA LEU A 323 -0.96 -17.79 25.15
C LEU A 323 -0.05 -18.75 24.38
N MET A 324 0.25 -18.45 23.11
CA MET A 324 1.11 -19.29 22.28
C MET A 324 2.53 -19.34 22.84
N LYS A 325 3.06 -18.22 23.35
CA LYS A 325 4.37 -18.15 24.00
C LYS A 325 4.43 -19.11 25.19
N LYS A 326 3.42 -19.09 26.06
CA LYS A 326 3.34 -19.99 27.21
C LYS A 326 3.34 -21.46 26.80
N GLN A 327 2.54 -21.81 25.78
CA GLN A 327 2.45 -23.18 25.27
C GLN A 327 3.76 -23.65 24.60
N VAL A 328 4.41 -22.78 23.84
CA VAL A 328 5.60 -23.12 23.04
C VAL A 328 6.88 -23.13 23.89
N LEU A 329 7.02 -22.15 24.79
CA LEU A 329 8.25 -21.88 25.55
C LEU A 329 8.17 -22.24 27.04
N GLY A 330 6.98 -22.55 27.57
CA GLY A 330 6.79 -22.90 28.97
C GLY A 330 6.95 -21.74 29.97
N ALA A 331 6.83 -20.49 29.51
CA ALA A 331 6.99 -19.27 30.31
C ALA A 331 5.68 -18.49 30.45
#